data_AF-A0A0S8C813-F1
#
_entry.id   AF-A0A0S8C813-F1
#
_cell.length_a   1.000
_cell.length_b   1.000
_cell.length_c   1.000
_cell.angle_alpha   90.00
_cell.angle_beta   90.00
_cell.angle_gamma   90.00
#
_symmetry.space_group_name_H-M   'P 1'
#
loop_
_entity.id
_entity.type
_entity.pdbx_description
1 polymer ?
#
loop_
_entity_poly.entity_id
_entity_poly.type
_entity_poly.pdbx_seq_one_letter_code
_entity_poly.pdbx_strand_id
1 'polypeptide(L)'
;MLVAGMTMAAQVAAQKASGDYATDLGYVYGGYQRIIALREACDEAVPATRAANGQAFLKWQTQHGELLAELKRRVTAMIRRASSDEKDYARSLGKYEGAILLSREEQKMAFLLAGHEVLQRQCRGMPELLKGPEGDLSVVFADELETIRKHK
;
A
#
# COMPACT_ATOMS: atom_id res chain seq x y z
N MET A 1 -24.37 3.72 -29.33
CA MET A 1 -23.25 3.04 -28.65
C MET A 1 -22.65 4.01 -27.66
N LEU A 2 -22.89 3.82 -26.36
CA LEU A 2 -22.31 4.65 -25.29
C LEU A 2 -21.07 3.92 -24.78
N VAL A 3 -19.89 4.50 -25.03
CA VAL A 3 -18.62 4.04 -24.45
C VAL A 3 -18.56 4.60 -23.04
N ALA A 4 -18.80 3.75 -22.04
CA ALA A 4 -18.55 4.08 -20.65
C ALA A 4 -17.03 4.14 -20.43
N GLY A 5 -16.48 5.35 -20.36
CA GLY A 5 -15.10 5.57 -19.96
C GLY A 5 -14.94 5.22 -18.48
N MET A 6 -14.39 4.05 -18.18
CA MET A 6 -13.88 3.73 -16.85
C MET A 6 -12.62 4.58 -16.62
N THR A 7 -12.79 5.74 -15.99
CA THR A 7 -11.67 6.43 -15.34
C THR A 7 -11.22 5.57 -14.16
N MET A 8 -10.23 4.69 -14.38
CA MET A 8 -9.48 4.06 -13.30
C MET A 8 -8.62 5.13 -12.62
N ALA A 9 -9.22 5.89 -11.70
CA ALA A 9 -8.47 6.60 -10.69
C ALA A 9 -7.74 5.55 -9.84
N ALA A 10 -6.46 5.78 -9.55
CA ALA A 10 -5.65 4.90 -8.71
C ALA A 10 -6.06 5.01 -7.23
N GLN A 11 -7.31 4.73 -6.92
CA GLN A 11 -7.79 4.73 -5.54
C GLN A 11 -7.18 3.56 -4.78
N VAL A 12 -6.67 3.83 -3.58
CA VAL A 12 -6.46 2.79 -2.59
C VAL A 12 -7.86 2.40 -2.14
N ALA A 13 -8.38 1.29 -2.66
CA ALA A 13 -9.73 0.86 -2.36
C ALA A 13 -9.73 0.02 -1.08
N ALA A 14 -10.52 0.45 -0.11
CA ALA A 14 -10.92 -0.37 1.02
C ALA A 14 -11.64 -1.63 0.50
N GLN A 15 -11.39 -2.77 1.11
CA GLN A 15 -12.29 -3.91 0.92
C GLN A 15 -13.28 -3.92 2.07
N LYS A 16 -14.40 -4.64 1.93
CA LYS A 16 -15.23 -4.86 3.11
C LYS A 16 -14.39 -5.70 4.08
N ALA A 17 -14.25 -5.26 5.33
CA ALA A 17 -13.52 -6.01 6.34
C ALA A 17 -14.00 -7.47 6.36
N SER A 18 -13.04 -8.39 6.25
CA SER A 18 -13.30 -9.82 6.24
C SER A 18 -13.66 -10.34 7.62
N GLY A 19 -13.25 -9.63 8.67
CA GLY A 19 -13.34 -10.09 10.05
C GLY A 19 -12.24 -11.06 10.44
N ASP A 20 -11.39 -11.48 9.48
CA ASP A 20 -10.20 -12.28 9.75
C ASP A 20 -8.98 -11.37 9.94
N TYR A 21 -8.25 -11.58 11.03
CA TYR A 21 -7.10 -10.75 11.40
C TYR A 21 -6.00 -10.75 10.34
N ALA A 22 -5.65 -11.91 9.79
CA ALA A 22 -4.52 -12.02 8.86
C ALA A 22 -4.88 -11.42 7.50
N THR A 23 -6.11 -11.67 7.03
CA THR A 23 -6.64 -11.09 5.79
C THR A 23 -6.74 -9.57 5.90
N ASP A 24 -7.38 -9.04 6.95
CA ASP A 24 -7.55 -7.60 7.12
C ASP A 24 -6.19 -6.89 7.29
N LEU A 25 -5.26 -7.48 8.05
CA LEU A 25 -3.88 -6.97 8.14
C LEU A 25 -3.18 -6.95 6.77
N GLY A 26 -3.40 -7.99 5.96
CA GLY A 26 -2.90 -8.07 4.59
C GLY A 26 -3.45 -6.97 3.69
N TYR A 27 -4.74 -6.64 3.79
CA TYR A 27 -5.35 -5.55 3.02
C TYR A 27 -4.74 -4.20 3.37
N VAL A 28 -4.66 -3.84 4.66
CA VAL A 28 -4.12 -2.53 5.06
C VAL A 28 -2.64 -2.42 4.72
N TYR A 29 -1.86 -3.46 5.00
CA TYR A 29 -0.42 -3.44 4.67
C TYR A 29 -0.18 -3.44 3.16
N GLY A 30 -1.02 -4.15 2.39
CA GLY A 30 -1.02 -4.09 0.93
C GLY A 30 -1.34 -2.70 0.39
N GLY A 31 -2.31 -1.99 0.99
CA GLY A 31 -2.61 -0.59 0.67
C GLY A 31 -1.40 0.33 0.84
N TYR A 32 -0.62 0.13 1.92
CA TYR A 32 0.65 0.84 2.09
C TYR A 32 1.66 0.51 0.96
N GLN A 33 1.86 -0.77 0.63
CA GLN A 33 2.77 -1.15 -0.46
C GLN A 33 2.33 -0.59 -1.81
N ARG A 34 1.02 -0.44 -2.05
CA ARG A 34 0.47 0.19 -3.25
C ARG A 34 0.87 1.65 -3.42
N ILE A 35 0.89 2.41 -2.33
CA ILE A 35 1.34 3.81 -2.35
C ILE A 35 2.83 3.88 -2.70
N ILE A 36 3.65 2.96 -2.17
CA ILE A 36 5.07 2.87 -2.55
C ILE A 36 5.20 2.51 -4.03
N ALA A 37 4.46 1.52 -4.52
CA ALA A 37 4.47 1.11 -5.93
C ALA A 37 4.08 2.24 -6.88
N LEU A 38 3.05 3.04 -6.53
CA LEU A 38 2.67 4.23 -7.31
C LEU A 38 3.83 5.24 -7.37
N ARG A 39 4.49 5.50 -6.24
CA ARG A 39 5.65 6.39 -6.20
C ARG A 39 6.77 5.89 -7.09
N GLU A 40 7.12 4.60 -6.98
CA GLU A 40 8.18 3.97 -7.77
C GLU A 40 7.87 4.03 -9.27
N ALA A 41 6.62 3.76 -9.67
CA ALA A 41 6.19 3.89 -11.06
C ALA A 41 6.27 5.35 -11.55
N CYS A 42 5.89 6.32 -10.73
CA CYS A 42 6.00 7.74 -11.07
C CYS A 42 7.44 8.23 -11.17
N ASP A 43 8.31 7.80 -10.25
CA ASP A 43 9.72 8.14 -10.27
C ASP A 43 10.40 7.59 -11.53
N GLU A 44 9.97 6.43 -12.03
CA GLU A 44 10.46 5.81 -13.26
C GLU A 44 9.91 6.47 -14.53
N ALA A 45 8.59 6.58 -14.66
CA ALA A 45 7.94 6.97 -15.92
C ALA A 45 7.70 8.47 -16.08
N VAL A 46 7.68 9.25 -14.99
CA VAL A 46 7.37 10.69 -15.00
C VAL A 46 8.38 11.47 -14.15
N PRO A 47 9.68 11.53 -14.54
CA PRO A 47 10.73 12.10 -13.69
C PRO A 47 10.49 13.56 -13.24
N ALA A 48 9.74 14.33 -14.03
CA ALA A 48 9.38 15.72 -13.71
C ALA A 48 8.57 15.86 -12.41
N THR A 49 7.86 14.81 -11.94
CA THR A 49 7.09 14.85 -10.69
C THR A 49 7.87 14.33 -9.48
N ARG A 50 9.07 13.76 -9.65
CA ARG A 50 9.83 13.05 -8.62
C ARG A 50 10.06 13.88 -7.35
N ALA A 51 10.46 15.15 -7.50
CA ALA A 51 10.74 16.01 -6.35
C ALA A 51 9.48 16.32 -5.53
N ALA A 52 8.38 16.70 -6.19
CA ALA A 52 7.10 16.99 -5.55
C ALA A 52 6.52 15.73 -4.88
N ASN A 53 6.55 14.59 -5.56
CA ASN A 53 6.03 13.32 -5.05
C ASN A 53 6.88 12.82 -3.87
N GLY A 54 8.21 12.97 -3.94
CA GLY A 54 9.11 12.63 -2.84
C GLY A 54 8.82 13.44 -1.57
N GLN A 55 8.64 14.76 -1.69
CA GLN A 55 8.29 15.60 -0.54
C GLN A 55 6.92 15.25 0.05
N ALA A 56 5.90 15.06 -0.81
CA ALA A 56 4.57 14.66 -0.38
C ALA A 56 4.59 13.31 0.33
N PHE A 57 5.32 12.34 -0.20
CA PHE A 57 5.47 11.00 0.38
C PHE A 57 6.18 11.01 1.72
N LEU A 58 7.25 11.80 1.89
CA LEU A 58 7.95 11.93 3.18
C LEU A 58 7.04 12.55 4.25
N LYS A 59 6.26 13.57 3.89
CA LYS A 59 5.28 14.18 4.79
C LYS A 59 4.21 13.16 5.19
N TRP A 60 3.65 12.45 4.21
CA TRP A 60 2.67 11.40 4.42
C TRP A 60 3.20 10.28 5.32
N GLN A 61 4.41 9.76 5.06
CA GLN A 61 5.06 8.76 5.92
C GLN A 61 5.24 9.24 7.35
N THR A 62 5.57 10.53 7.54
CA THR A 62 5.70 11.12 8.87
C THR A 62 4.36 11.16 9.59
N GLN A 63 3.30 11.61 8.89
CA GLN A 63 1.93 11.69 9.43
C GLN A 63 1.37 10.31 9.80
N HIS A 64 1.66 9.29 9.01
CA HIS A 64 1.20 7.91 9.24
C HIS A 64 2.21 7.04 9.99
N GLY A 65 3.30 7.62 10.51
CA GLY A 65 4.45 6.86 11.02
C GLY A 65 4.09 5.86 12.12
N GLU A 66 3.20 6.22 13.04
CA GLU A 66 2.74 5.34 14.12
C GLU A 66 1.96 4.13 13.58
N LEU A 67 1.03 4.37 12.65
CA LEU A 67 0.25 3.32 12.00
C LEU A 67 1.17 2.39 11.18
N LEU A 68 2.08 2.94 10.39
CA LEU A 68 3.02 2.14 9.59
C LEU A 68 3.91 1.26 10.50
N ALA A 69 4.35 1.81 11.64
CA ALA A 69 5.10 1.05 12.63
C ALA A 69 4.24 -0.04 13.29
N GLU A 70 2.98 0.24 13.60
CA GLU A 70 2.01 -0.76 14.10
C GLU A 70 1.85 -1.91 13.11
N LEU A 71 1.54 -1.62 11.85
CA LEU A 71 1.32 -2.63 10.81
C LEU A 71 2.56 -3.51 10.63
N LYS A 72 3.76 -2.90 10.57
CA LYS A 72 5.02 -3.66 10.47
C LYS A 72 5.21 -4.61 11.64
N ARG A 73 5.04 -4.12 12.88
CA ARG A 73 5.15 -4.96 14.08
C ARG A 73 4.17 -6.13 14.06
N ARG A 74 2.91 -5.87 13.65
CA ARG A 74 1.85 -6.88 13.58
C ARG A 74 2.13 -7.94 12.52
N VAL A 75 2.61 -7.56 11.34
CA VAL A 75 3.04 -8.51 10.31
C VAL A 75 4.19 -9.38 10.82
N THR A 76 5.22 -8.78 11.41
CA THR A 76 6.33 -9.54 12.00
C THR A 76 5.86 -10.49 13.10
N ALA A 77 4.97 -10.06 13.99
CA ALA A 77 4.41 -10.90 15.04
C ALA A 77 3.57 -12.05 14.48
N MET A 78 2.78 -11.82 13.43
CA MET A 78 1.99 -12.86 12.76
C MET A 78 2.91 -13.93 12.17
N ILE A 79 3.97 -13.53 11.45
CA ILE A 79 4.97 -14.45 10.89
C ILE A 79 5.61 -15.25 12.02
N ARG A 80 5.99 -14.58 13.11
CA ARG A 80 6.61 -15.22 14.27
C ARG A 80 5.70 -16.27 14.92
N ARG A 81 4.42 -15.94 15.12
CA ARG A 81 3.43 -16.87 15.70
C ARG A 81 3.16 -18.07 14.80
N ALA A 82 3.31 -17.92 13.48
CA ALA A 82 3.17 -18.99 12.51
C ALA A 82 4.42 -19.89 12.38
N SER A 83 5.53 -19.54 13.04
CA SER A 83 6.80 -20.26 12.91
C SER A 83 7.03 -21.21 14.09
N SER A 84 7.57 -22.40 13.84
CA SER A 84 7.80 -23.41 14.89
C SER A 84 9.06 -23.18 15.73
N ASP A 85 10.09 -22.56 15.15
CA ASP A 85 11.37 -22.26 15.79
C ASP A 85 12.05 -21.04 15.14
N GLU A 86 13.24 -20.65 15.65
CA GLU A 86 14.00 -19.51 15.13
C GLU A 86 14.45 -19.67 13.67
N LYS A 87 14.82 -20.88 13.25
CA LYS A 87 15.29 -21.15 11.89
C LYS A 87 14.12 -21.09 10.91
N ASP A 88 12.98 -21.62 11.32
CA ASP A 88 11.72 -21.52 10.57
C ASP A 88 11.24 -20.07 10.50
N TYR A 89 11.35 -19.31 11.60
CA TYR A 89 11.03 -17.88 11.62
C TYR A 89 11.89 -17.08 10.64
N ALA A 90 13.22 -17.26 10.65
CA ALA A 90 14.10 -16.54 9.74
C ALA A 90 13.78 -16.87 8.26
N ARG A 91 13.49 -18.13 7.95
CA ARG A 91 13.08 -18.56 6.60
C ARG A 91 11.73 -17.96 6.20
N SER A 92 10.76 -18.03 7.10
CA SER A 92 9.41 -17.51 6.88
C SER A 92 9.45 -16.00 6.68
N LEU A 93 10.18 -15.26 7.52
CA LEU A 93 10.37 -13.82 7.38
C LEU A 93 10.90 -13.46 5.98
N GLY A 94 11.98 -14.12 5.54
CA GLY A 94 12.52 -13.91 4.19
C GLY A 94 11.52 -14.24 3.07
N LYS A 95 10.70 -15.28 3.23
CA LYS A 95 9.63 -15.62 2.28
C LYS A 95 8.56 -14.52 2.21
N TYR A 96 8.11 -14.02 3.35
CA TYR A 96 7.11 -12.95 3.41
C TYR A 96 7.66 -11.63 2.86
N GLU A 97 8.89 -11.26 3.20
CA GLU A 97 9.55 -10.08 2.63
C GLU A 97 9.68 -10.20 1.11
N GLY A 98 10.08 -11.37 0.60
CA GLY A 98 10.11 -11.65 -0.83
C GLY A 98 8.74 -11.54 -1.49
N ALA A 99 7.69 -12.08 -0.87
CA ALA A 99 6.32 -11.97 -1.38
C ALA A 99 5.80 -10.52 -1.40
N ILE A 100 6.14 -9.73 -0.38
CA ILE A 100 5.81 -8.30 -0.32
C ILE A 100 6.52 -7.54 -1.46
N LEU A 101 7.81 -7.81 -1.68
CA LEU A 101 8.57 -7.18 -2.77
C LEU A 101 8.01 -7.56 -4.14
N LEU A 102 7.68 -8.84 -4.35
CA LEU A 102 7.06 -9.31 -5.58
C LEU A 102 5.70 -8.62 -5.82
N SER A 103 4.83 -8.59 -4.80
CA SER A 103 3.53 -7.92 -4.92
C SER A 103 3.69 -6.43 -5.19
N ARG A 104 4.68 -5.75 -4.60
CA ARG A 104 4.96 -4.34 -4.88
C ARG A 104 5.40 -4.14 -6.33
N GLU A 105 6.26 -5.00 -6.85
CA GLU A 105 6.68 -4.95 -8.25
C GLU A 105 5.51 -5.21 -9.21
N GLU A 106 4.64 -6.18 -8.91
CA GLU A 106 3.42 -6.43 -9.69
C GLU A 106 2.51 -5.20 -9.73
N GLN A 107 2.32 -4.53 -8.59
CA GLN A 107 1.52 -3.30 -8.51
C GLN A 107 2.18 -2.14 -9.27
N LYS A 108 3.50 -2.00 -9.17
CA LYS A 108 4.27 -1.01 -9.94
C LYS A 108 4.09 -1.25 -11.44
N MET A 109 4.23 -2.50 -11.88
CA MET A 109 4.00 -2.89 -13.28
C MET A 109 2.56 -2.61 -13.72
N ALA A 110 1.56 -2.84 -12.86
CA ALA A 110 0.18 -2.49 -13.17
C ALA A 110 0.00 -0.99 -13.42
N PHE A 111 0.68 -0.12 -12.66
CA PHE A 111 0.68 1.33 -12.92
C PHE A 111 1.37 1.69 -14.25
N LEU A 112 2.51 1.06 -14.55
CA LEU A 112 3.23 1.28 -15.80
C LEU A 112 2.43 0.82 -17.02
N LEU A 113 1.66 -0.27 -16.89
CA LEU A 113 0.81 -0.82 -17.95
C LEU A 113 -0.52 -0.08 -18.13
N ALA A 114 -0.92 0.80 -17.19
CA ALA A 114 -2.15 1.59 -17.30
C ALA A 114 -2.14 2.63 -18.46
N GLY A 115 -0.97 2.84 -19.08
CA GLY A 115 -0.76 3.78 -20.17
C GLY A 115 -0.21 5.12 -19.70
N HIS A 116 0.63 5.73 -20.54
CA HIS A 116 1.43 6.90 -20.17
C HIS A 116 0.58 8.07 -19.66
N GLU A 117 -0.52 8.41 -20.36
CA GLU A 117 -1.37 9.55 -19.95
C GLU A 117 -2.07 9.32 -18.61
N VAL A 118 -2.52 8.08 -18.35
CA VAL A 118 -3.18 7.72 -17.09
C VAL A 118 -2.19 7.84 -15.95
N LEU A 119 -1.01 7.23 -16.11
CA LEU A 119 0.05 7.31 -15.11
C LEU A 119 0.50 8.76 -14.89
N GLN A 120 0.67 9.55 -15.95
CA GLN A 120 1.08 10.95 -15.84
C GLN A 120 0.08 11.78 -15.02
N ARG A 121 -1.23 11.56 -15.21
CA ARG A 121 -2.26 12.22 -14.37
C ARG A 121 -2.16 11.79 -12.91
N GLN A 122 -1.99 10.49 -12.66
CA GLN A 122 -1.82 9.96 -11.29
C GLN A 122 -0.57 10.54 -10.62
N CYS A 123 0.56 10.62 -11.33
CA CYS A 123 1.80 11.16 -10.80
C CYS A 123 1.74 12.65 -10.49
N ARG A 124 1.03 13.44 -11.30
CA ARG A 124 0.79 14.86 -11.01
C ARG A 124 -0.18 15.06 -9.84
N GLY A 125 -1.17 14.17 -9.70
CA GLY A 125 -2.17 14.21 -8.62
C GLY A 125 -1.70 13.62 -7.29
N MET A 126 -0.58 12.90 -7.27
CA MET A 126 -0.10 12.18 -6.08
C MET A 126 0.03 13.06 -4.82
N PRO A 127 0.52 14.32 -4.88
CA PRO A 127 0.57 15.16 -3.68
C PRO A 127 -0.79 15.43 -3.04
N GLU A 128 -1.83 15.66 -3.85
CA GLU A 128 -3.19 15.87 -3.34
C GLU A 128 -3.82 14.56 -2.87
N LEU A 129 -3.58 13.45 -3.58
CA LEU A 129 -3.98 12.11 -3.15
C LEU A 129 -3.46 11.80 -1.74
N LEU A 130 -2.17 12.02 -1.49
CA LEU A 130 -1.53 11.74 -0.20
C LEU A 130 -1.95 12.70 0.91
N LYS A 131 -2.45 13.89 0.57
CA LYS A 131 -3.00 14.84 1.54
C LYS A 131 -4.47 14.57 1.85
N GLY A 132 -5.19 13.96 0.91
CA GLY A 132 -6.62 13.70 0.98
C GLY A 132 -6.98 12.41 1.71
N PRO A 133 -8.29 12.18 1.93
CA PRO A 133 -8.79 10.98 2.62
C PRO A 133 -8.45 9.69 1.88
N GLU A 134 -8.27 9.74 0.56
CA GLU A 134 -7.91 8.58 -0.28
C GLU A 134 -6.48 8.08 -0.04
N GLY A 135 -5.60 8.94 0.51
CA GLY A 135 -4.26 8.57 0.95
C GLY A 135 -4.17 8.22 2.44
N ASP A 136 -5.20 8.52 3.23
CA ASP A 136 -5.20 8.23 4.66
C ASP A 136 -5.63 6.79 4.92
N LEU A 137 -4.66 5.93 5.23
CA LEU A 137 -4.91 4.51 5.51
C LEU A 137 -5.86 4.28 6.69
N SER A 138 -5.93 5.21 7.65
CA SER A 138 -6.83 5.11 8.80
C SER A 138 -8.28 5.37 8.42
N VAL A 139 -8.49 6.18 7.38
CA VAL A 139 -9.81 6.49 6.83
C VAL A 139 -10.22 5.43 5.83
N VAL A 140 -9.35 5.10 4.88
CA VAL A 140 -9.63 4.10 3.83
C VAL A 140 -9.91 2.75 4.47
N PHE A 141 -9.08 2.29 5.40
CA PHE A 141 -9.18 0.95 5.98
C PHE A 141 -9.73 0.96 7.41
N ALA A 142 -10.69 1.84 7.70
CA ALA A 142 -11.21 2.01 9.05
C ALA A 142 -11.78 0.69 9.63
N ASP A 143 -12.56 -0.04 8.82
CA ASP A 143 -13.21 -1.30 9.23
C ASP A 143 -12.17 -2.41 9.46
N GLU A 144 -11.20 -2.57 8.55
CA GLU A 144 -10.11 -3.55 8.70
C GLU A 144 -9.23 -3.23 9.92
N LEU A 145 -8.93 -1.96 10.15
CA LEU A 145 -8.19 -1.53 11.32
C LEU A 145 -8.93 -1.81 12.63
N GLU A 146 -10.25 -1.77 12.64
CA GLU A 146 -11.05 -2.20 13.79
C GLU A 146 -10.84 -3.69 14.06
N THR A 147 -10.93 -4.55 13.04
CA THR A 147 -10.64 -6.00 13.19
C THR A 147 -9.22 -6.24 13.69
N ILE A 148 -8.23 -5.57 13.11
CA ILE A 148 -6.81 -5.73 13.45
C ILE A 148 -6.57 -5.34 14.91
N ARG A 149 -7.16 -4.24 15.39
CA ARG A 149 -6.92 -3.70 16.74
C ARG A 149 -7.66 -4.45 17.85
N LYS A 150 -8.75 -5.16 17.53
CA LYS A 150 -9.42 -6.07 18.47
C LYS A 150 -8.51 -7.22 18.92
N HIS A 151 -7.57 -7.62 18.06
CA HIS A 151 -6.61 -8.67 18.36
C HIS A 151 -5.33 -8.07 18.99
N LYS A 152 -5.11 -8.36 20.27
CA LYS A 152 -3.91 -7.95 21.02
C LYS A 152 -2.71 -8.87 20.78
#